data_AF-A0A3E0KMK6-F1
#
_entry.id   AF-A0A3E0KMK6-F1
#
_cell.length_a   1.000
_cell.length_b   1.000
_cell.length_c   1.000
_cell.angle_alpha   90.00
_cell.angle_beta   90.00
_cell.angle_gamma   90.00
#
_symmetry.space_group_name_H-M   'P 1'
#
loop_
_entity.id
_entity.type
_entity.pdbx_description
1 polymer ?
#
loop_
_entity_poly.entity_id
_entity_poly.type
_entity_poly.pdbx_seq_one_letter_code
_entity_poly.pdbx_strand_id
1 'polypeptide(L)'
;MTTALQLKDWITVWLVAGNALLALWSLFLYWRQRAPGPLFFHALVFFQLLIGAQVALGIFLFAAGLPPSSGHLMYGVLNAVLAAGRVLGHARLVGSGAQGMLWHGLLSLLAIALVARSLVTAAS
;
A
#
# COMPACT_ATOMS: atom_id res chain seq x y z
N MET A 1 -9.31 -15.68 17.37
CA MET A 1 -8.75 -14.30 17.35
C MET A 1 -7.25 -14.27 17.09
N THR A 2 -6.45 -15.12 17.74
CA THR A 2 -4.99 -15.20 17.52
C THR A 2 -4.58 -15.33 16.03
N THR A 3 -5.27 -16.19 15.27
CA THR A 3 -5.02 -16.37 13.83
C THR A 3 -5.30 -15.10 13.00
N ALA A 4 -6.33 -14.32 13.35
CA ALA A 4 -6.68 -13.09 12.63
C ALA A 4 -5.65 -11.98 12.87
N LEU A 5 -5.13 -11.88 14.10
CA LEU A 5 -4.05 -10.96 14.44
C LEU A 5 -2.74 -11.34 13.73
N GLN A 6 -2.38 -12.63 13.73
CA GLN A 6 -1.22 -13.11 12.98
C GLN A 6 -1.34 -12.81 11.48
N LEU A 7 -2.52 -13.02 10.89
CA LEU A 7 -2.77 -12.71 9.49
C LEU A 7 -2.62 -11.20 9.21
N LYS A 8 -3.14 -10.34 10.10
CA LYS A 8 -2.96 -8.87 10.01
C LYS A 8 -1.48 -8.51 9.96
N ASP A 9 -0.67 -9.10 10.84
CA ASP A 9 0.75 -8.79 10.94
C ASP A 9 1.50 -9.25 9.68
N TRP A 10 1.20 -10.46 9.19
CA TRP A 10 1.74 -10.97 7.93
C TRP A 10 1.39 -10.08 6.74
N ILE A 11 0.12 -9.70 6.58
CA ILE A 11 -0.31 -8.80 5.49
C ILE A 11 0.43 -7.46 5.60
N THR A 12 0.61 -6.93 6.81
CA THR A 12 1.32 -5.67 7.05
C THR A 12 2.78 -5.75 6.58
N VAL A 13 3.49 -6.83 6.90
CA VAL A 13 4.86 -7.07 6.43
C VAL A 13 4.92 -7.13 4.90
N TRP A 14 4.02 -7.88 4.27
CA TRP A 14 3.95 -7.98 2.81
C TRP A 14 3.63 -6.65 2.13
N LEU A 15 2.80 -5.81 2.76
CA LEU A 15 2.51 -4.47 2.25
C LEU A 15 3.73 -3.57 2.27
N VAL A 16 4.51 -3.58 3.35
CA VAL A 16 5.76 -2.80 3.44
C VAL A 16 6.78 -3.31 2.44
N ALA A 17 7.05 -4.62 2.43
CA ALA A 17 8.01 -5.24 1.52
C ALA A 17 7.62 -5.03 0.06
N GLY A 18 6.33 -5.20 -0.26
CA GLY A 18 5.78 -5.03 -1.59
C GLY A 18 5.88 -3.61 -2.11
N ASN A 19 5.50 -2.61 -1.29
CA ASN A 19 5.66 -1.22 -1.67
C ASN A 19 7.13 -0.82 -1.77
N ALA A 20 8.03 -1.39 -0.96
CA ALA A 20 9.47 -1.15 -1.08
C ALA A 20 10.01 -1.69 -2.40
N LEU A 21 9.63 -2.91 -2.78
CA LEU A 21 9.96 -3.51 -4.07
C LEU A 21 9.43 -2.67 -5.23
N LEU A 22 8.16 -2.26 -5.17
CA LEU A 22 7.56 -1.40 -6.20
C LEU A 22 8.27 -0.06 -6.29
N ALA A 23 8.65 0.55 -5.16
CA ALA A 23 9.39 1.81 -5.14
C ALA A 23 10.74 1.68 -5.85
N LEU A 24 11.51 0.64 -5.51
CA LEU A 24 12.81 0.37 -6.12
C LEU A 24 12.69 0.04 -7.60
N TRP A 25 11.73 -0.80 -7.98
CA TRP A 25 11.49 -1.16 -9.37
C TRP A 25 11.08 0.06 -10.19
N SER A 26 10.16 0.88 -9.68
CA SER A 26 9.72 2.07 -10.39
C SER A 26 10.83 3.11 -10.53
N LEU A 27 11.64 3.30 -9.49
CA LEU A 27 12.83 4.17 -9.56
C LEU A 27 13.85 3.65 -10.58
N PHE A 28 14.08 2.33 -10.64
CA PHE A 28 14.94 1.71 -11.64
C PHE A 28 14.43 1.95 -13.06
N LEU A 29 13.12 1.76 -13.30
CA LEU A 29 12.51 2.00 -14.61
C LEU A 29 12.59 3.48 -15.00
N TYR A 30 12.34 4.40 -14.06
CA TYR A 30 12.52 5.83 -14.26
C TYR A 30 13.96 6.17 -14.64
N TRP A 31 14.95 5.69 -13.87
CA TRP A 31 16.37 5.90 -14.15
C TRP A 31 16.78 5.40 -15.54
N ARG A 32 16.25 4.24 -15.93
CA ARG A 32 16.49 3.63 -17.25
C ARG A 32 15.64 4.25 -18.37
N GLN A 33 14.79 5.22 -18.06
CA GLN A 33 13.83 5.84 -18.99
C GLN A 33 12.97 4.80 -19.72
N ARG A 34 12.53 3.75 -19.00
CA ARG A 34 11.74 2.65 -19.55
C ARG A 34 10.29 2.71 -19.08
N ALA A 35 9.39 2.34 -19.99
CA ALA A 35 8.00 2.09 -19.66
C ALA A 35 7.85 0.80 -18.83
N PRO A 36 6.86 0.72 -17.92
CA PRO A 36 6.54 -0.49 -17.18
C PRO A 36 6.00 -1.59 -18.10
N GLY A 37 6.40 -2.83 -17.84
CA GLY A 37 5.77 -4.00 -18.44
C GLY A 37 4.53 -4.47 -17.66
N PRO A 38 3.74 -5.41 -18.21
CA PRO A 38 2.54 -5.94 -17.58
C PRO A 38 2.77 -6.50 -16.16
N LEU A 39 3.93 -7.14 -15.93
CA LEU A 39 4.28 -7.72 -14.64
C LEU A 39 4.33 -6.69 -13.50
N PHE A 40 4.83 -5.48 -13.78
CA PHE A 40 4.85 -4.39 -12.80
C PHE A 40 3.43 -4.04 -12.35
N PHE A 41 2.48 -4.02 -13.30
CA PHE A 41 1.09 -3.70 -13.00
C PHE A 41 0.35 -4.83 -12.29
N HIS A 42 0.61 -6.08 -12.63
CA HIS A 42 0.08 -7.21 -11.85
C HIS A 42 0.56 -7.15 -10.40
N ALA A 43 1.85 -6.86 -10.17
CA ALA A 43 2.39 -6.68 -8.83
C ALA A 43 1.74 -5.49 -8.11
N LEU A 44 1.59 -4.35 -8.80
CA LEU A 44 0.91 -3.17 -8.26
C LEU A 44 -0.51 -3.49 -7.80
N VAL A 45 -1.32 -4.11 -8.67
CA VAL A 45 -2.71 -4.49 -8.37
C VAL A 45 -2.77 -5.50 -7.24
N PHE A 46 -1.85 -6.47 -7.20
CA PHE A 46 -1.78 -7.45 -6.12
C PHE A 46 -1.56 -6.78 -4.76
N PHE A 47 -0.57 -5.89 -4.62
CA PHE A 47 -0.33 -5.18 -3.36
C PHE A 47 -1.48 -4.24 -2.98
N GLN A 48 -2.16 -3.72 -3.98
CA GLN A 48 -3.34 -2.89 -3.81
C GLN A 48 -4.55 -3.68 -3.28
N LEU A 49 -4.72 -4.93 -3.71
CA LEU A 49 -5.70 -5.85 -3.14
C LEU A 49 -5.36 -6.25 -1.70
N LEU A 50 -4.08 -6.40 -1.37
CA LEU A 50 -3.66 -6.64 0.03
C LEU A 50 -4.04 -5.49 0.96
N ILE A 51 -4.04 -4.25 0.49
CA ILE A 51 -4.55 -3.10 1.27
C ILE A 51 -6.05 -3.26 1.51
N GLY A 52 -6.81 -3.66 0.49
CA GLY A 52 -8.25 -3.97 0.63
C GLY A 52 -8.51 -5.08 1.65
N ALA A 53 -7.72 -6.15 1.61
CA ALA A 53 -7.78 -7.23 2.59
C ALA A 53 -7.46 -6.74 4.01
N GLN A 54 -6.48 -5.84 4.16
CA GLN A 54 -6.13 -5.24 5.45
C GLN A 54 -7.29 -4.41 6.01
N VAL A 55 -7.97 -3.62 5.18
CA VAL A 55 -9.16 -2.84 5.58
C VAL A 55 -10.29 -3.76 6.03
N ALA A 56 -10.60 -4.80 5.24
CA ALA A 56 -11.64 -5.77 5.59
C ALA A 56 -11.34 -6.48 6.91
N LEU A 57 -10.08 -6.88 7.12
CA LEU A 57 -9.64 -7.51 8.36
C LEU A 57 -9.71 -6.54 9.55
N GLY A 58 -9.37 -5.26 9.34
CA GLY A 58 -9.53 -4.21 10.35
C GLY A 58 -10.98 -4.01 10.78
N ILE A 59 -11.92 -3.99 9.82
CA ILE A 59 -13.36 -3.92 10.11
C ILE A 59 -13.83 -5.15 10.90
N PHE A 60 -13.38 -6.34 10.50
CA PHE A 60 -13.70 -7.58 11.21
C PHE A 60 -13.20 -7.55 12.67
N LEU A 61 -11.96 -7.12 12.90
CA LEU A 61 -11.39 -7.01 14.25
C LEU A 61 -12.11 -5.95 15.09
N PHE A 62 -12.48 -4.82 14.48
CA PHE A 62 -13.26 -3.77 15.14
C PHE A 62 -14.63 -4.31 15.60
N ALA A 63 -15.36 -4.99 14.70
CA ALA A 63 -16.65 -5.60 15.02
C ALA A 63 -16.55 -6.69 16.11
N ALA A 64 -15.38 -7.33 16.23
CA ALA A 64 -15.08 -8.31 17.27
C ALA A 64 -14.65 -7.70 18.61
N GLY A 65 -14.74 -6.36 18.78
CA GLY A 65 -14.43 -5.68 20.04
C GLY A 65 -12.96 -5.31 20.23
N LEU A 66 -12.16 -5.29 19.16
CA LEU A 66 -10.76 -4.84 19.17
C LEU A 66 -10.61 -3.52 18.39
N PRO A 67 -11.08 -2.39 18.94
CA PRO A 67 -11.01 -1.12 18.25
C PRO A 67 -9.55 -0.63 18.13
N PRO A 68 -9.16 -0.07 16.96
CA PRO A 68 -7.87 0.59 16.83
C PRO A 68 -7.90 1.98 17.48
N SER A 69 -6.72 2.53 17.79
CA SER A 69 -6.60 3.95 18.16
C SER A 69 -7.01 4.85 16.98
N SER A 70 -7.52 6.05 17.27
CA SER A 70 -7.95 7.00 16.23
C SER A 70 -6.82 7.38 15.26
N GLY A 71 -5.58 7.46 15.76
CA GLY A 71 -4.39 7.68 14.93
C GLY A 71 -4.14 6.53 13.95
N HIS A 72 -4.23 5.28 14.43
CA HIS A 72 -4.09 4.10 13.58
C HIS A 72 -5.16 4.07 12.48
N LEU A 73 -6.42 4.37 12.84
CA LEU A 73 -7.54 4.44 11.91
C LEU A 73 -7.35 5.51 10.83
N MET A 74 -6.94 6.72 11.23
CA MET A 74 -6.69 7.83 10.28
C MET A 74 -5.64 7.44 9.23
N TYR A 75 -4.49 6.94 9.66
CA TYR A 75 -3.43 6.54 8.72
C TYR A 75 -3.80 5.32 7.87
N GLY A 76 -4.60 4.40 8.42
CA GLY A 76 -5.18 3.29 7.66
C GLY A 76 -6.12 3.76 6.55
N VAL A 77 -7.01 4.71 6.85
CA VAL A 77 -7.92 5.32 5.86
C VAL A 77 -7.14 6.08 4.79
N LEU A 78 -6.15 6.90 5.17
CA LEU A 78 -5.30 7.61 4.22
C LEU A 78 -4.59 6.64 3.27
N ASN A 79 -4.11 5.51 3.79
CA ASN A 79 -3.48 4.50 2.97
C ASN A 79 -4.49 3.84 2.02
N ALA A 80 -5.69 3.50 2.49
CA ALA A 80 -6.76 2.96 1.63
C ALA A 80 -7.17 3.92 0.50
N VAL A 81 -7.26 5.23 0.79
CA VAL A 81 -7.56 6.27 -0.21
C VAL A 81 -6.43 6.41 -1.21
N LEU A 82 -5.17 6.47 -0.76
CA LEU A 82 -3.98 6.49 -1.62
C LEU A 82 -4.00 5.30 -2.58
N ALA A 83 -4.32 4.14 -2.02
CA ALA A 83 -4.36 2.87 -2.72
C ALA A 83 -5.46 2.90 -3.83
N ALA A 84 -6.68 3.34 -3.50
CA ALA A 84 -7.73 3.54 -4.50
C ALA A 84 -7.33 4.58 -5.57
N GLY A 85 -6.71 5.68 -5.18
CA GLY A 85 -6.21 6.70 -6.10
C GLY A 85 -5.17 6.17 -7.09
N ARG A 86 -4.31 5.22 -6.67
CA ARG A 86 -3.34 4.55 -7.55
C ARG A 86 -4.01 3.66 -8.60
N VAL A 87 -5.13 3.01 -8.26
CA VAL A 87 -5.93 2.22 -9.21
C VAL A 87 -6.62 3.15 -10.21
N LEU A 88 -7.32 4.17 -9.72
CA LEU A 88 -8.07 5.09 -10.56
C LEU A 88 -7.16 5.92 -11.48
N GLY A 89 -5.99 6.32 -10.97
CA GLY A 89 -4.96 7.04 -11.72
C GLY A 89 -4.13 6.18 -12.67
N HIS A 90 -4.37 4.85 -12.73
CA HIS A 90 -3.53 3.91 -13.45
C HIS A 90 -3.34 4.29 -14.93
N ALA A 91 -4.42 4.55 -15.66
CA ALA A 91 -4.34 4.89 -17.09
C ALA A 91 -3.50 6.15 -17.35
N ARG A 92 -3.61 7.16 -16.47
CA ARG A 92 -2.82 8.40 -16.55
C ARG A 92 -1.33 8.15 -16.26
N LEU A 93 -1.02 7.30 -15.29
CA LEU A 93 0.35 6.96 -14.93
C LEU A 93 1.03 6.10 -16.01
N VAL A 94 0.29 5.20 -16.65
CA VAL A 94 0.77 4.43 -17.83
C VAL A 94 1.10 5.38 -18.98
N GLY A 95 0.20 6.32 -19.29
CA GLY A 95 0.35 7.26 -20.41
C GLY A 95 1.48 8.29 -20.24
N SER A 96 2.03 8.45 -19.04
CA SER A 96 3.12 9.39 -18.75
C SER A 96 4.52 8.77 -18.81
N GLY A 97 4.63 7.50 -19.23
CA GLY A 97 5.90 6.83 -19.48
C GLY A 97 6.83 6.81 -18.25
N ALA A 98 8.08 7.23 -18.42
CA ALA A 98 9.06 7.25 -17.35
C ALA A 98 8.65 8.15 -16.16
N GLN A 99 8.01 9.30 -16.42
CA GLN A 99 7.56 10.20 -15.35
C GLN A 99 6.45 9.56 -14.50
N GLY A 100 5.61 8.72 -15.10
CA GLY A 100 4.66 7.89 -14.38
C GLY A 100 5.32 6.92 -13.39
N MET A 101 6.54 6.45 -13.70
CA MET A 101 7.29 5.55 -12.82
C MET A 101 7.83 6.28 -11.60
N LEU A 102 8.32 7.51 -11.78
CA LEU A 102 8.70 8.33 -10.62
C LEU A 102 7.50 8.49 -9.66
N TRP A 103 6.31 8.77 -10.19
CA TRP A 103 5.09 8.87 -9.38
C TRP A 103 4.73 7.57 -8.68
N HIS A 104 4.77 6.43 -9.37
CA HIS A 104 4.55 5.14 -8.70
C HIS A 104 5.55 4.85 -7.59
N GLY A 105 6.82 5.24 -7.78
CA GLY A 105 7.86 5.13 -6.76
C GLY A 105 7.52 5.96 -5.52
N LEU A 106 7.25 7.26 -5.72
CA LEU A 106 6.90 8.20 -4.64
C LEU A 106 5.63 7.78 -3.89
N LEU A 107 4.59 7.34 -4.60
CA LEU A 107 3.35 6.87 -3.99
C LEU A 107 3.55 5.57 -3.20
N SER A 108 4.46 4.69 -3.65
CA SER A 108 4.80 3.48 -2.90
C SER A 108 5.57 3.82 -1.60
N LEU A 109 6.50 4.77 -1.66
CA LEU A 109 7.19 5.28 -0.46
C LEU A 109 6.22 5.94 0.52
N LEU A 110 5.27 6.73 0.01
CA LEU A 110 4.23 7.34 0.83
C LEU A 110 3.36 6.29 1.52
N ALA A 111 2.98 5.22 0.83
CA ALA A 111 2.24 4.11 1.43
C ALA A 111 3.01 3.48 2.60
N ILE A 112 4.32 3.26 2.45
CA ILE A 112 5.18 2.76 3.54
C ILE A 112 5.20 3.74 4.72
N ALA A 113 5.35 5.05 4.45
CA ALA A 113 5.36 6.07 5.50
C ALA A 113 4.04 6.10 6.28
N LEU A 114 2.90 5.95 5.61
CA LEU A 114 1.58 5.88 6.25
C LEU A 114 1.45 4.62 7.12
N VAL A 115 1.91 3.45 6.64
CA VAL A 115 1.94 2.22 7.45
C VAL A 115 2.85 2.40 8.67
N ALA A 116 4.05 2.95 8.50
CA ALA A 116 4.98 3.17 9.60
C ALA A 116 4.38 4.10 10.67
N ARG A 117 3.73 5.20 10.24
CA ARG A 117 3.01 6.10 11.17
C ARG A 117 1.85 5.40 11.86
N SER A 118 1.07 4.62 11.12
CA SER A 118 -0.04 3.82 11.65
C SER A 118 0.41 2.85 12.75
N LEU A 119 1.57 2.22 12.59
CA LEU A 119 2.17 1.32 13.59
C LEU A 119 2.62 2.07 14.85
N VAL A 120 3.28 3.23 14.69
CA VAL A 120 3.70 4.07 15.83
C VAL A 120 2.50 4.54 16.64
N THR A 121 1.41 4.97 15.98
CA THR A 121 0.21 5.42 16.68
C THR A 121 -0.69 4.30 17.19
N ALA A 122 -0.41 3.03 16.84
CA ALA A 122 -1.12 1.89 17.40
C ALA A 122 -0.60 1.47 18.77
N ALA A 123 0.64 1.83 19.09
CA ALA A 123 1.31 1.52 20.36
C ALA A 123 1.05 2.55 21.47
N SER A 124 0.28 3.60 21.17
CA SER A 124 -0.07 4.71 22.06
C SER A 124 -1.52 4.65 22.51
#